data_AF-A0A942I4T5-F1
#
_entry.id   AF-A0A942I4T5-F1
#
_cell.length_a   1.000
_cell.length_b   1.000
_cell.length_c   1.000
_cell.angle_alpha   90.00
_cell.angle_beta   90.00
_cell.angle_gamma   90.00
#
_symmetry.space_group_name_H-M   'P 1'
#
loop_
_entity.id
_entity.type
_entity.pdbx_description
1 polymer ?
#
loop_
_entity_poly.entity_id
_entity_poly.type
_entity_poly.pdbx_seq_one_letter_code
_entity_poly.pdbx_strand_id
1 'polypeptide(L)'
;MRKIWTRGLVALLAMYLVGGIGGRHNFVPWPQFSALKKQVVGTEPVAASRYIFEDNGRLVADETKTAVDCPKQTERTAVLLVLGQSNASNHAGQRYRSAYGARVTNFFGKRCFIAASPLLGSTDAAGEYWTLLGNLLIASGEIDNVIIASQAFNGSEVARWSRGGDLNGLLIETAGQLQDVGYRVTNVIWVQGEADYVKGTSTEAYQERFRSMTDTLRQQGIDAPIYVSVATKCLEPSNGGFKTHVLDNAISRAQLALAGSGNGFRQGVNTDALLDEVDRYDDCHIGGTGEEKAARAWADLLLTERRIASSQ
;
A
#
# COMPACT_ATOMS: atom_id res chain seq x y z
N MET A 1 39.47 -46.49 -12.54
CA MET A 1 38.05 -46.21 -12.23
C MET A 1 37.83 -44.82 -11.59
N ARG A 2 38.46 -44.47 -10.47
CA ARG A 2 38.24 -43.19 -9.74
C ARG A 2 38.27 -41.91 -10.61
N LYS A 3 39.20 -41.79 -11.57
CA LYS A 3 39.29 -40.63 -12.50
C LYS A 3 38.12 -40.47 -13.48
N ILE A 4 37.41 -41.56 -13.83
CA ILE A 4 36.27 -41.51 -14.76
C ILE A 4 35.02 -40.98 -14.03
N TRP A 5 34.82 -41.42 -12.79
CA TRP A 5 33.74 -40.93 -11.93
C TRP A 5 33.89 -39.43 -11.61
N THR A 6 35.13 -38.95 -11.38
CA THR A 6 35.38 -37.51 -11.16
C THR A 6 35.07 -36.68 -12.41
N ARG A 7 35.40 -37.18 -13.61
CA ARG A 7 35.09 -36.49 -14.88
C ARG A 7 33.59 -36.47 -15.17
N GLY A 8 32.88 -37.55 -14.85
CA GLY A 8 31.41 -37.61 -14.98
C GLY A 8 30.68 -36.65 -14.04
N LEU A 9 31.12 -36.55 -12.78
CA LEU A 9 30.55 -35.64 -11.80
C LEU A 9 30.77 -34.15 -12.18
N VAL A 10 31.97 -33.82 -12.67
CA VAL A 10 32.29 -32.46 -13.14
C VAL A 10 31.45 -32.09 -14.36
N ALA A 11 31.24 -33.03 -15.29
CA ALA A 11 30.36 -32.80 -16.44
C ALA A 11 28.90 -32.55 -16.03
N LEU A 12 28.38 -33.29 -15.05
CA LEU A 12 27.03 -33.09 -14.53
C LEU A 12 26.87 -31.74 -13.83
N LEU A 13 27.84 -31.33 -13.01
CA LEU A 13 27.84 -30.02 -12.37
C LEU A 13 27.95 -28.88 -13.37
N ALA A 14 28.79 -29.01 -14.40
CA ALA A 14 28.90 -28.03 -15.47
C ALA A 14 27.58 -27.91 -16.25
N MET A 15 26.92 -29.02 -16.57
CA MET A 15 25.61 -29.01 -17.23
C MET A 15 24.52 -28.39 -16.35
N TYR A 16 24.52 -28.67 -15.04
CA TYR A 16 23.58 -28.06 -14.09
C TYR A 16 23.79 -26.54 -13.97
N LEU A 17 25.04 -26.09 -13.87
CA LEU A 17 25.38 -24.67 -13.80
C LEU A 17 25.05 -23.93 -15.11
N VAL A 18 25.40 -24.51 -16.26
CA VAL A 18 25.07 -23.94 -17.58
C VAL A 18 23.55 -23.91 -17.79
N GLY A 19 22.82 -24.95 -17.36
CA GLY A 19 21.35 -24.98 -17.41
C GLY A 19 20.71 -23.93 -16.49
N GLY A 20 21.21 -23.78 -15.25
CA GLY A 20 20.71 -22.79 -14.30
C GLY A 20 20.99 -21.35 -14.73
N ILE A 21 22.20 -21.07 -15.22
CA ILE A 21 22.59 -19.76 -15.76
C ILE A 21 21.82 -19.48 -17.06
N GLY A 22 21.73 -20.46 -17.96
CA GLY A 22 20.96 -20.37 -19.20
C GLY A 22 19.48 -20.08 -18.96
N GLY A 23 18.89 -20.69 -17.93
CA GLY A 23 17.51 -20.43 -17.53
C GLY A 23 17.30 -19.05 -16.92
N ARG A 24 18.26 -18.54 -16.14
CA ARG A 24 18.21 -17.20 -15.54
C ARG A 24 18.39 -16.08 -16.57
N HIS A 25 19.15 -16.32 -17.64
CA HIS A 25 19.51 -15.30 -18.63
C HIS A 25 18.91 -15.53 -20.03
N ASN A 26 18.03 -16.53 -20.21
CA ASN A 26 17.40 -16.86 -21.49
C ASN A 26 18.40 -17.12 -22.65
N PHE A 27 19.56 -17.70 -22.35
CA PHE A 27 20.52 -18.05 -23.41
C PHE A 27 19.98 -19.16 -24.31
N VAL A 28 20.29 -19.09 -25.62
CA VAL A 28 20.01 -20.18 -26.56
C VAL A 28 20.71 -21.45 -26.08
N PRO A 29 20.06 -22.62 -26.03
CA PRO A 29 18.72 -22.95 -26.55
C PRO A 29 17.58 -23.00 -25.50
N TRP A 30 17.74 -22.39 -24.32
CA TRP A 30 16.75 -22.44 -23.23
C TRP A 30 15.31 -22.05 -23.65
N PRO A 31 15.08 -21.03 -24.48
CA PRO A 31 13.73 -20.70 -24.95
C PRO A 31 13.08 -21.86 -25.73
N GLN A 32 13.86 -22.59 -26.53
CA GLN A 32 13.38 -23.72 -27.33
C GLN A 32 13.06 -24.93 -26.44
N PHE A 33 13.92 -25.21 -25.45
CA PHE A 33 13.67 -26.29 -24.48
C PHE A 33 12.47 -25.99 -23.57
N SER A 34 12.31 -24.75 -23.13
CA SER A 34 11.16 -24.31 -22.32
C SER A 34 9.85 -24.42 -23.11
N ALA A 35 9.85 -24.02 -24.39
CA ALA A 35 8.70 -24.19 -25.28
C ALA A 35 8.35 -25.67 -25.50
N LEU A 36 9.35 -26.52 -25.74
CA LEU A 36 9.15 -27.96 -25.89
C LEU A 36 8.64 -28.60 -24.60
N LYS A 37 9.16 -28.21 -23.43
CA LYS A 37 8.67 -28.68 -22.12
C LYS A 37 7.20 -28.34 -21.93
N LYS A 38 6.77 -27.11 -22.28
CA LYS A 38 5.36 -26.70 -22.21
C LYS A 38 4.46 -27.54 -23.13
N GLN A 39 4.97 -27.95 -24.29
CA GLN A 39 4.22 -28.80 -25.24
C GLN A 39 4.14 -30.27 -24.81
N VAL A 40 5.21 -30.82 -24.21
CA VAL A 40 5.31 -32.25 -23.88
C VAL A 40 4.75 -32.59 -22.51
N VAL A 41 4.96 -31.74 -21.51
CA VAL A 41 4.62 -32.01 -20.10
C VAL A 41 3.29 -31.34 -19.71
N GLY A 42 2.77 -30.43 -20.55
CA GLY A 42 1.70 -29.53 -20.16
C GLY A 42 2.18 -28.51 -19.12
N THR A 43 1.46 -27.41 -18.97
CA THR A 43 1.62 -26.54 -17.81
C THR A 43 0.96 -27.24 -16.63
N GLU A 44 1.71 -27.53 -15.56
CA GLU A 44 1.06 -27.85 -14.28
C GLU A 44 0.03 -26.74 -14.00
N PRO A 45 -1.22 -27.08 -13.63
CA PRO A 45 -2.16 -26.08 -13.20
C PRO A 45 -1.51 -25.33 -12.03
N VAL A 46 -1.33 -24.01 -12.21
CA VAL A 46 -0.86 -23.15 -11.14
C VAL A 46 -1.79 -23.40 -9.96
N ALA A 47 -1.24 -23.88 -8.84
CA ALA A 47 -2.02 -24.08 -7.63
C ALA A 47 -2.82 -22.79 -7.36
N ALA A 48 -4.12 -22.93 -7.12
CA ALA A 48 -4.98 -21.77 -6.88
C ALA A 48 -4.32 -20.91 -5.79
N SER A 49 -3.94 -19.68 -6.15
CA SER A 49 -3.39 -18.73 -5.20
C SER A 49 -4.46 -18.48 -4.13
N ARG A 50 -4.07 -18.53 -2.85
CA ARG A 50 -4.95 -18.16 -1.73
C ARG A 50 -5.54 -16.74 -1.87
N TYR A 51 -4.87 -15.91 -2.67
CA TYR A 51 -5.24 -14.54 -2.99
C TYR A 51 -5.93 -14.46 -4.36
N ILE A 52 -7.02 -13.71 -4.42
CA ILE A 52 -7.70 -13.35 -5.66
C ILE A 52 -7.49 -11.86 -5.91
N PHE A 53 -6.91 -11.55 -7.06
CA PHE A 53 -6.68 -10.18 -7.53
C PHE A 53 -7.58 -9.87 -8.73
N GLU A 54 -8.05 -8.63 -8.81
CA GLU A 54 -8.60 -8.08 -10.05
C GLU A 54 -7.49 -7.75 -11.06
N ASP A 55 -7.87 -7.49 -12.32
CA ASP A 55 -6.94 -7.16 -13.41
C ASP A 55 -6.10 -5.89 -13.12
N ASN A 56 -6.62 -4.98 -12.30
CA ASN A 56 -5.93 -3.77 -11.84
C ASN A 56 -4.94 -4.05 -10.68
N GLY A 57 -4.80 -5.32 -10.27
CA GLY A 57 -3.95 -5.76 -9.15
C GLY A 57 -4.55 -5.59 -7.76
N ARG A 58 -5.81 -5.16 -7.63
CA ARG A 58 -6.51 -5.00 -6.34
C ARG A 58 -6.75 -6.37 -5.71
N LEU A 59 -6.28 -6.57 -4.49
CA LEU A 59 -6.58 -7.77 -3.71
C LEU A 59 -8.04 -7.73 -3.25
N VAL A 60 -8.86 -8.67 -3.73
CA VAL A 60 -10.30 -8.69 -3.43
C VAL A 60 -10.74 -9.88 -2.57
N ALA A 61 -9.92 -10.93 -2.50
CA ALA A 61 -10.17 -12.05 -1.61
C ALA A 61 -8.86 -12.69 -1.10
N ASP A 62 -8.93 -13.17 0.13
CA ASP A 62 -7.93 -14.02 0.77
C ASP A 62 -8.70 -15.03 1.64
N GLU A 63 -8.51 -16.33 1.37
CA GLU A 63 -9.23 -17.41 2.06
C GLU A 63 -9.00 -17.44 3.58
N THR A 64 -7.95 -16.79 4.06
CA THR A 64 -7.60 -16.73 5.50
C THR A 64 -8.30 -15.58 6.24
N LYS A 65 -9.12 -14.78 5.54
CA LYS A 65 -9.83 -13.64 6.14
C LYS A 65 -10.96 -14.09 7.04
N THR A 66 -10.93 -13.65 8.29
CA THR A 66 -12.02 -13.89 9.26
C THR A 66 -13.08 -12.81 9.12
N ALA A 67 -14.20 -13.12 8.47
CA ALA A 67 -15.35 -12.24 8.39
C ALA A 67 -16.00 -12.04 9.77
N VAL A 68 -16.44 -10.81 10.05
CA VAL A 68 -17.15 -10.41 11.28
C VAL A 68 -18.25 -9.44 10.93
N ASP A 69 -19.22 -9.28 11.83
CA ASP A 69 -20.18 -8.19 11.71
C ASP A 69 -19.44 -6.85 11.75
N CYS A 70 -19.85 -5.93 10.88
CA CYS A 70 -19.28 -4.60 10.84
C CYS A 70 -19.55 -3.86 12.16
N PRO A 71 -18.52 -3.42 12.91
CA PRO A 71 -18.71 -2.75 14.19
C PRO A 71 -19.58 -1.50 14.03
N LYS A 72 -20.57 -1.30 14.90
CA LYS A 72 -21.38 -0.09 14.87
C LYS A 72 -20.49 1.13 15.12
N GLN A 73 -20.59 2.14 14.26
CA GLN A 73 -19.87 3.39 14.46
C GLN A 73 -20.43 4.17 15.65
N THR A 74 -19.52 4.63 16.50
CA THR A 74 -19.75 5.53 17.63
C THR A 74 -18.82 6.74 17.52
N GLU A 75 -18.95 7.73 18.41
CA GLU A 75 -18.02 8.87 18.49
C GLU A 75 -16.56 8.46 18.81
N ARG A 76 -16.38 7.24 19.33
CA ARG A 76 -15.07 6.64 19.64
C ARG A 76 -14.63 5.64 18.59
N THR A 77 -15.23 5.66 17.41
CA THR A 77 -14.85 4.81 16.28
C THR A 77 -14.04 5.62 15.27
N ALA A 78 -12.88 5.12 14.88
CA ALA A 78 -12.09 5.66 13.78
C ALA A 78 -12.42 4.90 12.49
N VAL A 79 -12.91 5.60 11.47
CA VAL A 79 -13.12 5.06 10.12
C VAL A 79 -12.07 5.68 9.21
N LEU A 80 -11.06 4.90 8.87
CA LEU A 80 -9.89 5.31 8.11
C LEU A 80 -10.09 4.93 6.63
N LEU A 81 -10.15 5.92 5.75
CA LEU A 81 -10.03 5.72 4.31
C LEU A 81 -8.56 5.94 3.93
N VAL A 82 -7.85 4.85 3.66
CA VAL A 82 -6.42 4.87 3.33
C VAL A 82 -6.27 4.83 1.82
N LEU A 83 -5.67 5.89 1.27
CA LEU A 83 -5.46 6.11 -0.16
C LEU A 83 -3.98 6.29 -0.46
N GLY A 84 -3.57 5.92 -1.67
CA GLY A 84 -2.23 6.24 -2.16
C GLY A 84 -1.61 5.15 -3.01
N GLN A 85 -0.28 5.02 -2.94
CA GLN A 85 0.47 4.05 -3.75
C GLN A 85 1.08 2.92 -2.91
N SER A 86 2.21 2.35 -3.34
CA SER A 86 2.81 1.15 -2.74
C SER A 86 3.05 1.25 -1.24
N ASN A 87 3.51 2.39 -0.74
CA ASN A 87 3.73 2.64 0.69
C ASN A 87 2.45 2.89 1.51
N ALA A 88 1.28 2.94 0.86
CA ALA A 88 -0.04 2.83 1.50
C ALA A 88 -0.72 1.48 1.24
N SER A 89 -0.20 0.64 0.36
CA SER A 89 -0.75 -0.67 0.02
C SER A 89 -0.04 -1.80 0.77
N ASN A 90 -0.27 -3.04 0.36
CA ASN A 90 0.31 -4.22 1.00
C ASN A 90 1.76 -4.52 0.57
N HIS A 91 2.61 -3.52 0.34
CA HIS A 91 4.02 -3.75 -0.03
C HIS A 91 4.99 -3.57 1.14
N ALA A 92 4.52 -3.37 2.36
CA ALA A 92 5.42 -3.19 3.47
C ALA A 92 6.05 -4.53 3.90
N GLY A 93 7.21 -4.47 4.56
CA GLY A 93 8.04 -5.63 4.84
C GLY A 93 7.50 -6.60 5.89
N GLN A 94 6.58 -6.16 6.77
CA GLN A 94 6.05 -6.93 7.89
C GLN A 94 4.54 -7.06 7.86
N ARG A 95 4.06 -8.24 8.23
CA ARG A 95 2.63 -8.50 8.38
C ARG A 95 2.19 -8.30 9.81
N TYR A 96 1.07 -7.62 9.97
CA TYR A 96 0.44 -7.41 11.26
C TYR A 96 -0.93 -8.09 11.32
N ARG A 97 -1.42 -8.27 12.54
CA ARG A 97 -2.79 -8.68 12.83
C ARG A 97 -3.35 -7.86 13.97
N SER A 98 -4.67 -7.73 14.01
CA SER A 98 -5.37 -7.13 15.12
C SER A 98 -5.03 -7.87 16.42
N ALA A 99 -4.45 -7.16 17.39
CA ALA A 99 -4.27 -7.63 18.76
C ALA A 99 -5.59 -7.58 19.56
N TYR A 100 -6.63 -6.94 18.99
CA TYR A 100 -7.91 -6.68 19.63
C TYR A 100 -9.09 -7.30 18.87
N GLY A 101 -8.84 -8.33 18.05
CA GLY A 101 -9.86 -9.03 17.28
C GLY A 101 -10.69 -8.09 16.41
N ALA A 102 -12.02 -8.23 16.48
CA ALA A 102 -12.98 -7.46 15.69
C ALA A 102 -13.05 -5.95 16.02
N ARG A 103 -12.22 -5.44 16.95
CA ARG A 103 -12.10 -4.00 17.21
C ARG A 103 -11.18 -3.29 16.20
N VAL A 104 -10.37 -4.02 15.44
CA VAL A 104 -9.63 -3.48 14.29
C VAL A 104 -10.02 -4.31 13.08
N THR A 105 -10.70 -3.69 12.13
CA THR A 105 -11.29 -4.38 10.98
C THR A 105 -10.85 -3.78 9.66
N ASN A 106 -10.75 -4.63 8.66
CA ASN A 106 -10.61 -4.27 7.26
C ASN A 106 -12.00 -4.27 6.63
N PHE A 107 -12.42 -3.11 6.13
CA PHE A 107 -13.67 -2.97 5.39
C PHE A 107 -13.41 -3.11 3.89
N PHE A 108 -14.17 -4.00 3.24
CA PHE A 108 -14.11 -4.22 1.81
C PHE A 108 -15.43 -4.81 1.29
N GLY A 109 -15.98 -4.24 0.21
CA GLY A 109 -17.18 -4.79 -0.44
C GLY A 109 -18.39 -4.87 0.49
N LYS A 110 -18.61 -3.84 1.31
CA LYS A 110 -19.68 -3.77 2.34
C LYS A 110 -19.57 -4.81 3.46
N ARG A 111 -18.42 -5.46 3.61
CA ARG A 111 -18.16 -6.48 4.63
C ARG A 111 -16.96 -6.08 5.48
N CYS A 112 -16.92 -6.60 6.71
CA CYS A 112 -15.82 -6.39 7.63
C CYS A 112 -15.10 -7.71 7.92
N PHE A 113 -13.78 -7.62 8.00
CA PHE A 113 -12.91 -8.74 8.34
C PHE A 113 -12.00 -8.30 9.49
N ILE A 114 -11.63 -9.20 10.39
CA ILE A 114 -10.59 -8.90 11.39
C ILE A 114 -9.33 -8.48 10.63
N ALA A 115 -8.78 -7.31 10.96
CA ALA A 115 -7.62 -6.77 10.28
C ALA A 115 -6.42 -7.71 10.45
N ALA A 116 -5.89 -8.16 9.33
CA ALA A 116 -4.68 -8.97 9.23
C ALA A 116 -4.10 -8.75 7.84
N SER A 117 -2.81 -8.44 7.76
CA SER A 117 -2.13 -8.20 6.48
C SER A 117 -2.10 -9.48 5.63
N PRO A 118 -2.24 -9.38 4.31
CA PRO A 118 -2.51 -8.16 3.54
C PRO A 118 -3.97 -7.70 3.65
N LEU A 119 -4.24 -6.40 3.66
CA LEU A 119 -5.60 -5.86 3.65
C LEU A 119 -6.24 -5.96 2.26
N LEU A 120 -7.52 -6.31 2.21
CA LEU A 120 -8.31 -6.27 0.98
C LEU A 120 -8.53 -4.82 0.53
N GLY A 121 -8.65 -4.63 -0.78
CA GLY A 121 -8.93 -3.34 -1.42
C GLY A 121 -7.71 -2.59 -1.96
N SER A 122 -6.51 -3.05 -1.63
CA SER A 122 -5.22 -2.51 -2.09
C SER A 122 -4.42 -3.53 -2.92
N THR A 123 -3.40 -3.06 -3.62
CA THR A 123 -2.48 -3.94 -4.37
C THR A 123 -1.52 -4.71 -3.46
N ASP A 124 -1.03 -5.84 -3.99
CA ASP A 124 -0.08 -6.76 -3.35
C ASP A 124 -0.66 -7.56 -2.19
N ALA A 125 0.14 -8.48 -1.68
CA ALA A 125 -0.19 -9.45 -0.66
C ALA A 125 0.86 -9.57 0.48
N ALA A 126 1.86 -8.68 0.54
CA ALA A 126 2.83 -8.64 1.63
C ALA A 126 2.26 -8.00 2.91
N GLY A 127 2.95 -7.03 3.49
CA GLY A 127 2.65 -6.37 4.76
C GLY A 127 2.07 -4.97 4.62
N GLU A 128 1.52 -4.44 5.71
CA GLU A 128 1.11 -3.03 5.81
C GLU A 128 1.03 -2.60 7.28
N TYR A 129 1.28 -1.32 7.56
CA TYR A 129 1.36 -0.77 8.92
C TYR A 129 0.05 -0.14 9.43
N TRP A 130 -1.03 -0.15 8.66
CA TRP A 130 -2.36 0.34 9.07
C TRP A 130 -3.01 -0.57 10.10
N THR A 131 -2.81 -1.88 10.01
CA THR A 131 -3.23 -2.81 11.08
C THR A 131 -2.50 -2.51 12.39
N LEU A 132 -1.19 -2.20 12.33
CA LEU A 132 -0.43 -1.76 13.51
C LEU A 132 -0.94 -0.42 14.04
N LEU A 133 -1.22 0.56 13.16
CA LEU A 133 -1.87 1.82 13.53
C LEU A 133 -3.19 1.55 14.27
N GLY A 134 -4.04 0.67 13.74
CA GLY A 134 -5.30 0.29 14.38
C GLY A 134 -5.09 -0.28 15.78
N ASN A 135 -4.10 -1.16 15.97
CA ASN A 135 -3.75 -1.66 17.30
C ASN A 135 -3.32 -0.54 18.26
N LEU A 136 -2.48 0.39 17.80
CA LEU A 136 -2.00 1.52 18.61
C LEU A 136 -3.15 2.45 19.01
N LEU A 137 -4.09 2.73 18.10
CA LEU A 137 -5.27 3.55 18.39
C LEU A 137 -6.19 2.91 19.43
N ILE A 138 -6.39 1.59 19.39
CA ILE A 138 -7.16 0.89 20.43
C ILE A 138 -6.40 0.86 21.77
N ALA A 139 -5.09 0.62 21.72
CA ALA A 139 -4.25 0.53 22.91
C ALA A 139 -4.19 1.85 23.71
N SER A 140 -4.41 3.00 23.06
CA SER A 140 -4.45 4.30 23.73
C SER A 140 -5.61 4.45 24.71
N GLY A 141 -6.66 3.64 24.56
CA GLY A 141 -7.90 3.76 25.34
C GLY A 141 -8.81 4.91 24.90
N GLU A 142 -8.51 5.61 23.80
CA GLU A 142 -9.34 6.71 23.27
C GLU A 142 -10.25 6.32 22.11
N ILE A 143 -9.89 5.24 21.41
CA ILE A 143 -10.65 4.68 20.29
C ILE A 143 -11.12 3.28 20.67
N ASP A 144 -12.41 3.01 20.44
CA ASP A 144 -13.03 1.73 20.76
C ASP A 144 -13.01 0.77 19.58
N ASN A 145 -13.17 1.28 18.36
CA ASN A 145 -13.13 0.50 17.12
C ASN A 145 -12.38 1.26 16.03
N VAL A 146 -11.64 0.53 15.20
CA VAL A 146 -10.97 1.02 13.99
C VAL A 146 -11.49 0.23 12.80
N ILE A 147 -12.02 0.93 11.80
CA ILE A 147 -12.43 0.38 10.51
C ILE A 147 -11.48 0.94 9.45
N ILE A 148 -10.76 0.06 8.75
CA ILE A 148 -9.77 0.40 7.74
C ILE A 148 -10.32 0.03 6.37
N ALA A 149 -10.72 1.03 5.60
CA ALA A 149 -11.02 0.92 4.18
C ALA A 149 -9.76 1.29 3.39
N SER A 150 -8.97 0.27 3.02
CA SER A 150 -7.73 0.47 2.28
C SER A 150 -7.96 0.40 0.77
N GLN A 151 -7.47 1.42 0.07
CA GLN A 151 -7.57 1.57 -1.37
C GLN A 151 -6.29 2.24 -1.85
N ALA A 152 -5.23 1.46 -2.05
CA ALA A 152 -3.93 1.96 -2.51
C ALA A 152 -3.34 1.07 -3.60
N PHE A 153 -2.74 1.68 -4.62
CA PHE A 153 -2.35 1.01 -5.87
C PHE A 153 -0.89 1.24 -6.23
N ASN A 154 -0.17 0.15 -6.48
CA ASN A 154 1.24 0.21 -6.85
C ASN A 154 1.50 1.19 -8.00
N GLY A 155 2.54 2.01 -7.87
CA GLY A 155 3.00 2.91 -8.91
C GLY A 155 1.95 3.93 -9.41
N SER A 156 0.86 4.14 -8.67
CA SER A 156 -0.16 5.09 -9.08
C SER A 156 0.32 6.52 -8.88
N GLU A 157 0.41 7.28 -9.97
CA GLU A 157 0.54 8.73 -9.94
C GLU A 157 -0.80 9.40 -9.62
N VAL A 158 -0.77 10.62 -9.08
CA VAL A 158 -1.98 11.37 -8.66
C VAL A 158 -2.98 11.57 -9.81
N ALA A 159 -2.51 11.59 -11.06
CA ALA A 159 -3.38 11.69 -12.23
C ALA A 159 -4.39 10.53 -12.35
N ARG A 160 -3.99 9.31 -11.94
CA ARG A 160 -4.88 8.13 -11.96
C ARG A 160 -6.03 8.24 -10.97
N TRP A 161 -5.87 9.07 -9.93
CA TRP A 161 -6.85 9.31 -8.88
C TRP A 161 -7.75 10.52 -9.17
N SER A 162 -7.28 11.45 -10.02
CA SER A 162 -8.07 12.61 -10.46
C SER A 162 -9.23 12.22 -11.38
N ARG A 163 -10.19 13.12 -11.61
CA ARG A 163 -11.34 12.83 -12.50
C ARG A 163 -10.85 12.43 -13.89
N GLY A 164 -11.43 11.37 -14.45
CA GLY A 164 -10.99 10.77 -15.72
C GLY A 164 -9.81 9.79 -15.59
N GLY A 165 -9.17 9.71 -14.43
CA GLY A 165 -8.23 8.66 -14.09
C GLY A 165 -8.93 7.33 -13.79
N ASP A 166 -8.22 6.23 -14.01
CA ASP A 166 -8.74 4.86 -13.91
C ASP A 166 -9.04 4.41 -12.48
N LEU A 167 -8.48 5.06 -11.46
CA LEU A 167 -8.73 4.76 -10.04
C LEU A 167 -9.80 5.66 -9.42
N ASN A 168 -10.22 6.74 -10.10
CA ASN A 168 -11.19 7.69 -9.55
C ASN A 168 -12.56 7.05 -9.30
N GLY A 169 -13.00 6.14 -10.19
CA GLY A 169 -14.24 5.39 -10.03
C GLY A 169 -14.28 4.56 -8.74
N LEU A 170 -13.13 4.06 -8.28
CA LEU A 170 -13.02 3.29 -7.04
C LEU A 170 -13.22 4.15 -5.79
N LEU A 171 -12.89 5.46 -5.86
CA LEU A 171 -13.18 6.40 -4.78
C LEU A 171 -14.70 6.54 -4.59
N ILE A 172 -15.43 6.63 -5.71
CA ILE A 172 -16.89 6.72 -5.73
C ILE A 172 -17.50 5.43 -5.19
N GLU A 173 -17.03 4.29 -5.69
CA GLU A 173 -17.49 2.97 -5.27
C GLU A 173 -17.30 2.77 -3.76
N THR A 174 -16.09 2.98 -3.24
CA THR A 174 -15.77 2.77 -1.83
C THR A 174 -16.50 3.75 -0.91
N ALA A 175 -16.65 5.01 -1.31
CA ALA A 175 -17.44 5.99 -0.57
C ALA A 175 -18.91 5.56 -0.46
N GLY A 176 -19.51 5.14 -1.58
CA GLY A 176 -20.89 4.61 -1.59
C GLY A 176 -21.04 3.36 -0.73
N GLN A 177 -20.09 2.42 -0.81
CA GLN A 177 -20.11 1.21 0.03
C GLN A 177 -20.05 1.52 1.52
N LEU A 178 -19.23 2.49 1.94
CA LEU A 178 -19.16 2.92 3.33
C LEU A 178 -20.49 3.56 3.79
N GLN A 179 -21.08 4.41 2.96
CA GLN A 179 -22.37 5.04 3.27
C GLN A 179 -23.52 4.05 3.36
N ASP A 180 -23.56 3.06 2.46
CA ASP A 180 -24.59 2.03 2.43
C ASP A 180 -24.65 1.22 3.73
N VAL A 181 -23.51 1.03 4.39
CA VAL A 181 -23.42 0.34 5.69
C VAL A 181 -23.50 1.30 6.89
N GLY A 182 -23.72 2.59 6.63
CA GLY A 182 -23.88 3.63 7.66
C GLY A 182 -22.57 4.17 8.24
N TYR A 183 -21.43 3.95 7.58
CA TYR A 183 -20.15 4.53 8.00
C TYR A 183 -19.96 5.94 7.47
N ARG A 184 -19.56 6.84 8.38
CA ARG A 184 -18.96 8.13 8.08
C ARG A 184 -17.45 8.04 8.24
N VAL A 185 -16.70 8.31 7.18
CA VAL A 185 -15.24 8.40 7.24
C VAL A 185 -14.85 9.47 8.28
N THR A 186 -13.90 9.15 9.17
CA THR A 186 -13.40 10.10 10.16
C THR A 186 -12.07 10.70 9.75
N ASN A 187 -11.24 9.95 9.00
CA ASN A 187 -9.95 10.41 8.51
C ASN A 187 -9.70 9.83 7.11
N VAL A 188 -9.31 10.67 6.17
CA VAL A 188 -8.72 10.23 4.90
C VAL A 188 -7.22 10.36 5.02
N ILE A 189 -6.48 9.30 4.71
CA ILE A 189 -5.03 9.27 4.75
C ILE A 189 -4.54 9.14 3.31
N TRP A 190 -3.67 10.06 2.86
CA TRP A 190 -3.08 10.05 1.53
C TRP A 190 -1.56 9.87 1.62
N VAL A 191 -1.07 8.70 1.23
CA VAL A 191 0.38 8.40 1.13
C VAL A 191 0.75 8.07 -0.30
N GLN A 192 1.15 9.10 -1.03
CA GLN A 192 1.56 9.01 -2.41
C GLN A 192 2.38 10.23 -2.81
N GLY A 193 3.34 10.02 -3.69
CA GLY A 193 4.07 11.08 -4.37
C GLY A 193 5.31 10.57 -5.08
N GLU A 194 5.77 9.37 -4.73
CA GLU A 194 7.00 8.80 -5.24
C GLU A 194 6.93 8.58 -6.76
N ALA A 195 5.80 8.06 -7.28
CA ALA A 195 5.62 7.87 -8.72
C ALA A 195 5.64 9.19 -9.50
N ASP A 196 4.99 10.23 -8.97
CA ASP A 196 4.98 11.57 -9.56
C ASP A 196 6.37 12.22 -9.53
N TYR A 197 7.13 11.99 -8.45
CA TYR A 197 8.50 12.50 -8.36
C TYR A 197 9.41 11.82 -9.40
N VAL A 198 9.28 10.50 -9.58
CA VAL A 198 10.00 9.75 -10.62
C VAL A 198 9.71 10.31 -12.01
N LYS A 199 8.43 10.54 -12.31
CA LYS A 199 7.92 11.02 -13.60
C LYS A 199 8.14 12.51 -13.84
N GLY A 200 8.54 13.27 -12.82
CA GLY A 200 8.81 14.71 -12.94
C GLY A 200 7.55 15.56 -13.04
N THR A 201 6.45 15.15 -12.39
CA THR A 201 5.24 15.98 -12.29
C THR A 201 5.57 17.32 -11.61
N SER A 202 5.07 18.43 -12.15
CA SER A 202 5.29 19.75 -11.54
C SER A 202 4.47 19.92 -10.25
N THR A 203 4.86 20.88 -9.42
CA THR A 203 4.14 21.22 -8.20
C THR A 203 2.68 21.56 -8.51
N GLU A 204 2.43 22.38 -9.53
CA GLU A 204 1.10 22.87 -9.92
C GLU A 204 0.22 21.71 -10.42
N ALA A 205 0.75 20.88 -11.31
CA ALA A 205 0.02 19.74 -11.85
C ALA A 205 -0.33 18.72 -10.76
N TYR A 206 0.59 18.48 -9.81
CA TYR A 206 0.30 17.60 -8.67
C TYR A 206 -0.85 18.15 -7.82
N GLN A 207 -0.79 19.44 -7.47
CA GLN A 207 -1.82 20.07 -6.65
C GLN A 207 -3.19 20.11 -7.34
N GLU A 208 -3.23 20.42 -8.64
CA GLU A 208 -4.47 20.44 -9.42
C GLU A 208 -5.14 19.06 -9.42
N ARG A 209 -4.37 18.01 -9.74
CA ARG A 209 -4.86 16.62 -9.80
C ARG A 209 -5.31 16.13 -8.41
N PHE A 210 -4.55 16.48 -7.37
CA PHE A 210 -4.94 16.19 -5.99
C PHE A 210 -6.26 16.86 -5.60
N ARG A 211 -6.43 18.15 -5.95
CA ARG A 211 -7.71 18.86 -5.71
C ARG A 211 -8.85 18.21 -6.49
N SER A 212 -8.64 17.84 -7.76
CA SER A 212 -9.67 17.12 -8.53
C SER A 212 -10.08 15.78 -7.91
N MET A 213 -9.13 15.04 -7.33
CA MET A 213 -9.43 13.80 -6.60
C MET A 213 -10.23 14.11 -5.33
N THR A 214 -9.77 15.06 -4.51
CA THR A 214 -10.44 15.38 -3.25
C THR A 214 -11.83 15.98 -3.45
N ASP A 215 -12.05 16.78 -4.51
CA ASP A 215 -13.39 17.21 -4.89
C ASP A 215 -14.32 16.02 -5.19
N THR A 216 -13.79 14.93 -5.77
CA THR A 216 -14.58 13.71 -5.99
C THR A 216 -15.03 13.13 -4.66
N LEU A 217 -14.12 13.01 -3.67
CA LEU A 217 -14.46 12.54 -2.33
C LEU A 217 -15.51 13.44 -1.65
N ARG A 218 -15.35 14.77 -1.76
CA ARG A 218 -16.31 15.74 -1.20
C ARG A 218 -17.69 15.62 -1.87
N GLN A 219 -17.75 15.43 -3.18
CA GLN A 219 -19.01 15.18 -3.90
C GLN A 219 -19.69 13.89 -3.46
N GLN A 220 -18.93 12.91 -2.98
CA GLN A 220 -19.44 11.69 -2.36
C GLN A 220 -19.68 11.86 -0.85
N GLY A 221 -19.78 13.07 -0.31
CA GLY A 221 -20.12 13.32 1.10
C GLY A 221 -19.04 12.91 2.10
N ILE A 222 -17.80 12.69 1.66
CA ILE A 222 -16.67 12.50 2.57
C ILE A 222 -16.16 13.88 2.97
N ASP A 223 -16.61 14.43 4.08
CA ASP A 223 -16.18 15.74 4.62
C ASP A 223 -15.01 15.64 5.61
N ALA A 224 -14.53 14.42 5.88
CA ALA A 224 -13.43 14.16 6.80
C ALA A 224 -12.15 14.93 6.45
N PRO A 225 -11.33 15.27 7.45
CA PRO A 225 -10.00 15.81 7.19
C PRO A 225 -9.18 14.84 6.33
N ILE A 226 -8.42 15.40 5.39
CA ILE A 226 -7.52 14.65 4.51
C ILE A 226 -6.10 14.95 4.93
N TYR A 227 -5.42 13.93 5.45
CA TYR A 227 -4.03 14.03 5.86
C TYR A 227 -3.11 13.75 4.66
N VAL A 228 -2.37 14.78 4.25
CA VAL A 228 -1.45 14.74 3.11
C VAL A 228 -0.05 14.41 3.62
N SER A 229 0.40 13.17 3.40
CA SER A 229 1.77 12.79 3.73
C SER A 229 2.80 13.41 2.79
N VAL A 230 4.00 13.61 3.32
CA VAL A 230 5.20 13.78 2.49
C VAL A 230 5.84 12.41 2.29
N ALA A 231 5.70 11.89 1.07
CA ALA A 231 6.16 10.57 0.66
C ALA A 231 6.64 10.65 -0.79
N THR A 232 7.94 10.86 -1.00
CA THR A 232 8.52 11.04 -2.34
C THR A 232 9.72 10.12 -2.59
N LYS A 233 10.26 9.44 -1.56
CA LYS A 233 11.44 8.56 -1.70
C LYS A 233 11.12 7.18 -2.29
N CYS A 234 11.53 6.95 -3.55
CA CYS A 234 11.49 5.64 -4.25
C CYS A 234 12.38 5.63 -5.52
N LEU A 235 13.61 6.15 -5.45
CA LEU A 235 14.44 6.45 -6.64
C LEU A 235 15.83 5.81 -6.65
N GLU A 236 16.17 5.09 -5.60
CA GLU A 236 17.49 4.53 -5.37
C GLU A 236 17.75 3.25 -6.21
N PRO A 237 19.02 2.88 -6.45
CA PRO A 237 19.39 1.80 -7.37
C PRO A 237 18.79 0.44 -7.06
N SER A 238 18.58 0.09 -5.78
CA SER A 238 18.06 -1.25 -5.45
C SER A 238 16.58 -1.43 -5.85
N ASN A 239 15.83 -0.34 -6.03
CA ASN A 239 14.49 -0.34 -6.63
C ASN A 239 14.48 -0.07 -8.15
N GLY A 240 15.64 -0.16 -8.80
CA GLY A 240 15.76 0.10 -10.24
C GLY A 240 15.70 1.57 -10.64
N GLY A 241 15.86 2.49 -9.67
CA GLY A 241 15.95 3.92 -9.94
C GLY A 241 17.38 4.37 -10.30
N PHE A 242 17.47 5.43 -11.10
CA PHE A 242 18.77 6.00 -11.53
C PHE A 242 19.01 7.40 -10.96
N LYS A 243 18.18 7.85 -10.01
CA LYS A 243 18.20 9.22 -9.47
C LYS A 243 18.43 9.18 -7.96
N THR A 244 19.26 10.08 -7.44
CA THR A 244 19.33 10.30 -5.99
C THR A 244 18.10 11.10 -5.55
N HIS A 245 17.46 10.67 -4.48
CA HIS A 245 16.32 11.39 -3.91
C HIS A 245 16.77 12.73 -3.32
N VAL A 246 15.95 13.77 -3.48
CA VAL A 246 16.15 15.09 -2.86
C VAL A 246 14.90 15.42 -2.03
N LEU A 247 15.11 15.76 -0.75
CA LEU A 247 14.03 16.10 0.19
C LEU A 247 13.16 17.27 -0.29
N ASP A 248 13.79 18.36 -0.74
CA ASP A 248 13.08 19.48 -1.36
C ASP A 248 12.94 19.22 -2.87
N ASN A 249 11.74 18.82 -3.26
CA ASN A 249 11.39 18.55 -4.65
C ASN A 249 10.00 19.11 -4.99
N ALA A 250 9.61 19.01 -6.26
CA ALA A 250 8.33 19.54 -6.72
C ALA A 250 7.12 18.94 -5.98
N ILE A 251 7.19 17.66 -5.62
CA ILE A 251 6.10 16.92 -5.00
C ILE A 251 6.04 17.19 -3.49
N SER A 252 7.18 17.20 -2.79
CA SER A 252 7.22 17.55 -1.36
C SER A 252 6.75 18.98 -1.12
N ARG A 253 7.14 19.94 -1.98
CA ARG A 253 6.60 21.32 -1.95
C ARG A 253 5.09 21.34 -2.19
N ALA A 254 4.57 20.53 -3.11
CA ALA A 254 3.13 20.44 -3.36
C ALA A 254 2.37 19.89 -2.13
N GLN A 255 2.85 18.80 -1.54
CA GLN A 255 2.25 18.15 -0.37
C GLN A 255 2.22 19.10 0.84
N LEU A 256 3.33 19.79 1.11
CA LEU A 256 3.41 20.78 2.19
C LEU A 256 2.47 21.98 1.95
N ALA A 257 2.41 22.50 0.72
CA ALA A 257 1.55 23.63 0.38
C ALA A 257 0.05 23.25 0.47
N LEU A 258 -0.33 22.04 0.06
CA LEU A 258 -1.71 21.54 0.17
C LEU A 258 -2.15 21.46 1.63
N ALA A 259 -1.31 20.90 2.51
CA ALA A 259 -1.59 20.79 3.92
C ALA A 259 -1.81 22.16 4.60
N GLY A 260 -1.13 23.21 4.13
CA GLY A 260 -1.28 24.58 4.65
C GLY A 260 -2.40 25.41 3.99
N SER A 261 -3.10 24.89 2.99
CA SER A 261 -3.99 25.71 2.14
C SER A 261 -5.40 25.98 2.71
N GLY A 262 -5.74 25.45 3.89
CA GLY A 262 -7.13 25.38 4.34
C GLY A 262 -7.91 24.31 3.56
N ASN A 263 -9.24 24.29 3.65
CA ASN A 263 -10.13 23.32 2.95
C ASN A 263 -10.19 21.89 3.54
N GLY A 264 -9.85 21.74 4.83
CA GLY A 264 -9.89 20.43 5.51
C GLY A 264 -8.73 19.51 5.13
N PHE A 265 -7.70 20.04 4.48
CA PHE A 265 -6.41 19.35 4.33
C PHE A 265 -5.57 19.58 5.59
N ARG A 266 -4.92 18.53 6.06
CA ARG A 266 -4.03 18.55 7.22
C ARG A 266 -2.69 17.95 6.84
N GLN A 267 -1.64 18.35 7.55
CA GLN A 267 -0.33 17.73 7.39
C GLN A 267 -0.38 16.29 7.89
N GLY A 268 -0.03 15.34 7.02
CA GLY A 268 0.16 13.93 7.37
C GLY A 268 1.59 13.63 7.81
N VAL A 269 1.89 12.35 8.03
CA VAL A 269 3.25 11.91 8.37
C VAL A 269 4.20 12.19 7.21
N ASN A 270 5.36 12.80 7.53
CA ASN A 270 6.45 13.00 6.58
C ASN A 270 7.41 11.81 6.62
N THR A 271 7.18 10.81 5.78
CA THR A 271 8.01 9.60 5.71
C THR A 271 9.38 9.83 5.09
N ASP A 272 9.57 10.92 4.33
CA ASP A 272 10.87 11.26 3.76
C ASP A 272 11.84 11.76 4.85
N ALA A 273 11.32 12.46 5.86
CA ALA A 273 12.11 12.94 7.00
C ALA A 273 12.14 11.96 8.19
N LEU A 274 11.07 11.19 8.38
CA LEU A 274 10.95 10.25 9.50
C LEU A 274 11.80 8.99 9.33
N LEU A 275 11.91 8.50 8.09
CA LEU A 275 12.51 7.21 7.79
C LEU A 275 13.90 7.37 7.20
N ASP A 276 14.82 6.54 7.68
CA ASP A 276 16.17 6.43 7.13
C ASP A 276 16.25 5.33 6.05
N GLU A 277 17.46 5.02 5.59
CA GLU A 277 17.68 3.97 4.59
C GLU A 277 17.37 2.57 5.12
N VAL A 278 17.71 2.27 6.38
CA VAL A 278 17.51 0.94 6.95
C VAL A 278 16.04 0.65 7.26
N ASP A 279 15.21 1.69 7.34
CA ASP A 279 13.76 1.60 7.42
C ASP A 279 13.09 1.18 6.12
N ARG A 280 13.83 1.06 5.01
CA ARG A 280 13.31 0.61 3.70
C ARG A 280 14.06 -0.65 3.26
N TYR A 281 13.34 -1.66 2.77
CA TYR A 281 13.97 -2.95 2.46
C TYR A 281 14.53 -3.04 1.03
N ASP A 282 14.10 -2.15 0.14
CA ASP A 282 14.57 -2.03 -1.25
C ASP A 282 14.78 -0.56 -1.63
N ASP A 283 15.17 0.28 -0.67
CA ASP A 283 15.33 1.73 -0.81
C ASP A 283 14.08 2.50 -1.27
N CYS A 284 12.92 1.84 -1.37
CA CYS A 284 11.63 2.45 -1.68
C CYS A 284 10.55 2.06 -0.67
N HIS A 285 10.33 0.77 -0.47
CA HIS A 285 9.24 0.24 0.33
C HIS A 285 9.62 0.12 1.80
N ILE A 286 8.69 0.50 2.66
CA ILE A 286 8.90 0.57 4.11
C ILE A 286 9.06 -0.87 4.68
N GLY A 287 10.17 -1.11 5.37
CA GLY A 287 10.44 -2.33 6.13
C GLY A 287 9.98 -2.25 7.59
N GLY A 288 10.18 -3.31 8.37
CA GLY A 288 9.58 -3.46 9.70
C GLY A 288 9.86 -2.33 10.70
N THR A 289 11.10 -1.83 10.76
CA THR A 289 11.42 -0.70 11.65
C THR A 289 10.74 0.59 11.19
N GLY A 290 10.66 0.81 9.88
CA GLY A 290 9.96 1.94 9.29
C GLY A 290 8.44 1.86 9.47
N GLU A 291 7.87 0.66 9.41
CA GLU A 291 6.45 0.42 9.66
C GLU A 291 6.06 0.78 11.09
N GLU A 292 6.88 0.40 12.07
CA GLU A 292 6.67 0.80 13.47
C GLU A 292 6.77 2.31 13.67
N LYS A 293 7.79 2.95 13.08
CA LYS A 293 7.97 4.41 13.13
C LYS A 293 6.76 5.13 12.51
N ALA A 294 6.34 4.71 11.31
CA ALA A 294 5.23 5.31 10.58
C ALA A 294 3.90 5.11 11.32
N ALA A 295 3.60 3.89 11.79
CA ALA A 295 2.36 3.62 12.52
C ALA A 295 2.26 4.43 13.82
N ARG A 296 3.37 4.57 14.57
CA ARG A 296 3.41 5.42 15.77
C ARG A 296 3.21 6.89 15.45
N ALA A 297 3.90 7.41 14.44
CA ALA A 297 3.75 8.80 14.01
C ALA A 297 2.30 9.10 13.59
N TRP A 298 1.64 8.17 12.89
CA TRP A 298 0.22 8.29 12.55
C TRP A 298 -0.68 8.23 13.79
N ALA A 299 -0.42 7.30 14.72
CA ALA A 299 -1.22 7.19 15.95
C ALA A 299 -1.14 8.47 16.78
N ASP A 300 0.07 9.00 16.99
CA ASP A 300 0.31 10.23 17.75
C ASP A 300 -0.39 11.42 17.10
N LEU A 301 -0.29 11.54 15.77
CA LEU A 301 -0.96 12.59 15.00
C LEU A 301 -2.48 12.51 15.17
N LEU A 302 -3.09 11.36 14.90
CA LEU A 302 -4.55 11.21 14.93
C LEU A 302 -5.14 11.36 16.34
N LEU A 303 -4.44 10.87 17.36
CA LEU A 303 -4.86 11.03 18.76
C LEU A 303 -4.74 12.50 19.22
N THR A 304 -3.67 13.20 18.82
CA THR A 304 -3.50 14.62 19.14
C THR A 304 -4.63 15.46 18.52
N GLU A 305 -4.91 15.25 17.24
CA GLU A 305 -5.99 15.95 16.53
C GLU A 305 -7.36 15.68 17.15
N ARG A 306 -7.63 14.43 17.56
CA ARG A 306 -8.87 14.07 18.27
C ARG A 306 -9.02 14.83 19.58
N ARG A 307 -7.95 14.94 20.39
CA ARG A 307 -7.98 15.66 21.67
C ARG A 307 -8.22 17.15 21.45
N ILE A 308 -7.59 17.75 20.43
CA ILE A 308 -7.83 19.15 20.05
C ILE A 308 -9.31 19.34 19.67
N ALA A 309 -9.86 18.48 18.82
CA ALA A 309 -11.26 18.56 18.42
C ALA A 309 -12.26 18.35 19.58
N SER A 310 -11.89 17.57 20.60
CA SER A 310 -12.73 17.35 21.79
C SER A 310 -12.66 18.50 22.82
N SER A 311 -11.72 19.44 22.65
CA SER A 311 -11.51 20.59 23.53
C SER A 311 -12.14 21.90 23.04
N GLN A 312 -12.72 21.88 21.83
CA GLN A 312 -13.43 22.99 21.19
C GLN A 312 -14.94 22.80 21.34
#